data_AF-A0AB39LP59-F1
#
_entry.id   AF-A0AB39LP59-F1
#
_cell.length_a   1.000
_cell.length_b   1.000
_cell.length_c   1.000
_cell.angle_alpha   90.00
_cell.angle_beta   90.00
_cell.angle_gamma   90.00
#
_symmetry.space_group_name_H-M   'P 1'
#
loop_
_entity.id
_entity.type
_entity.pdbx_description
1 polymer ?
#
loop_
_entity_poly.entity_id
_entity_poly.type
_entity_poly.pdbx_seq_one_letter_code
_entity_poly.pdbx_strand_id
1 'polypeptide(L)'
;MISRVDHPAYPPADRLPADVAKLVAARDAAMEKLSDFEDANADVLSDSWQTIAEAKDIKAAVAAAEAGKDAFAGVSEMTRAREARPRVIGVQQVLRRALNKAERAANRAVIRCAEGMEPGLRSEVESAAEAAEAAYSAYMAARGALGGAAARLRTVRLWAVGEHAVWHEGEASPVRADGGQMRAQNPLMEIREVVESLDAPLAITPDPDVTVRRPDGSTFQLRQSQAQALISGSNDHGLEIISDGE
;
A
#
# COMPACT_ATOMS: atom_id res chain seq x y z
N MET A 1 -10.10 -26.26 15.44
CA MET A 1 -10.06 -24.85 15.01
C MET A 1 -9.48 -24.06 16.17
N ILE A 2 -8.17 -23.83 16.17
CA ILE A 2 -7.50 -23.11 17.27
C ILE A 2 -7.99 -21.67 17.17
N SER A 3 -8.77 -21.25 18.17
CA SER A 3 -9.13 -19.87 18.41
C SER A 3 -7.85 -19.03 18.38
N ARG A 4 -7.66 -18.23 17.33
CA ARG A 4 -6.77 -17.07 17.38
C ARG A 4 -7.38 -16.17 18.42
N VAL A 5 -6.94 -16.33 19.67
CA VAL A 5 -7.24 -15.39 20.73
C VAL A 5 -6.61 -14.09 20.27
N ASP A 6 -7.42 -13.09 19.93
CA ASP A 6 -6.93 -11.76 19.61
C ASP A 6 -6.22 -11.21 20.85
N HIS A 7 -4.91 -11.35 20.85
CA HIS A 7 -4.07 -10.86 21.91
C HIS A 7 -3.99 -9.34 21.75
N PRO A 8 -4.27 -8.54 22.79
CA PRO A 8 -4.10 -7.11 22.70
C PRO A 8 -2.65 -6.84 22.32
N ALA A 9 -2.44 -6.28 21.13
CA ALA A 9 -1.12 -5.87 20.68
C ALA A 9 -0.68 -4.70 21.57
N TYR A 10 0.31 -4.95 22.43
CA TYR A 10 0.91 -3.89 23.23
C TYR A 10 1.76 -2.97 22.34
N PRO A 11 1.91 -1.69 22.72
CA PRO A 11 2.89 -0.81 22.07
C PRO A 11 4.29 -1.44 22.12
N PRO A 12 5.17 -1.13 21.14
CA PRO A 12 6.53 -1.64 21.16
C PRO A 12 7.30 -1.12 22.39
N ALA A 13 8.26 -1.91 22.86
CA ALA A 13 8.89 -1.71 24.16
C ALA A 13 9.67 -0.38 24.29
N ASP A 14 10.16 0.16 23.17
CA ASP A 14 10.84 1.45 23.06
C ASP A 14 9.90 2.64 23.30
N ARG A 15 8.59 2.45 23.14
CA ARG A 15 7.55 3.46 23.40
C ARG A 15 6.96 3.38 24.80
N LEU A 16 7.35 2.37 25.59
CA LEU A 16 6.85 2.17 26.93
C LEU A 16 7.88 2.62 27.98
N PRO A 17 7.43 3.14 29.14
CA PRO A 17 8.30 3.29 30.29
C PRO A 17 8.98 1.95 30.65
N ALA A 18 10.24 1.99 31.07
CA ALA A 18 11.06 0.79 31.25
C ALA A 18 10.46 -0.24 32.23
N ASP A 19 9.70 0.21 33.23
CA ASP A 19 8.96 -0.63 34.17
C ASP A 19 7.73 -1.30 33.53
N VAL A 20 7.00 -0.57 32.68
CA VAL A 20 5.86 -1.11 31.91
C VAL A 20 6.35 -2.09 30.84
N ALA A 21 7.44 -1.76 30.13
CA ALA A 21 8.06 -2.63 29.14
C ALA A 21 8.46 -3.99 29.74
N LYS A 22 8.97 -4.02 30.98
CA LYS A 22 9.26 -5.27 31.70
C LYS A 22 8.01 -6.12 31.95
N LEU A 23 6.86 -5.51 32.22
CA LEU A 23 5.60 -6.23 32.44
C LEU A 23 5.06 -6.82 31.13
N VAL A 24 5.18 -6.10 30.02
CA VAL A 24 4.85 -6.61 28.68
C VAL A 24 5.78 -7.76 28.32
N ALA A 25 7.11 -7.62 28.50
CA ALA A 25 8.06 -8.70 28.26
C ALA A 25 7.80 -9.94 29.13
N ALA A 26 7.40 -9.76 30.39
CA ALA A 26 7.04 -10.87 31.27
C ALA A 26 5.77 -11.61 30.80
N ARG A 27 4.83 -10.88 30.21
CA ARG A 27 3.64 -11.44 29.57
C ARG A 27 4.03 -12.24 28.33
N ASP A 28 4.87 -11.68 27.47
CA ASP A 28 5.30 -12.35 26.23
C ASP A 28 6.08 -13.63 26.52
N ALA A 29 6.98 -13.60 27.51
CA ALA A 29 7.66 -14.79 28.00
C ALA A 29 6.70 -15.84 28.59
N ALA A 30 5.58 -15.43 29.20
CA ALA A 30 4.57 -16.36 29.69
C ALA A 30 3.74 -16.97 28.56
N MET A 31 3.49 -16.19 27.49
CA MET A 31 2.82 -16.65 26.27
C MET A 31 3.70 -17.65 25.53
N GLU A 32 4.97 -17.34 25.32
CA GLU A 32 5.95 -18.23 24.68
C GLU A 32 6.03 -19.57 25.41
N LYS A 33 6.19 -19.54 26.74
CA LYS A 33 6.19 -20.76 27.56
C LYS A 33 4.91 -21.58 27.45
N LEU A 34 3.74 -20.93 27.34
CA LEU A 34 2.48 -21.65 27.14
C LEU A 34 2.43 -22.25 25.73
N SER A 35 2.82 -21.50 24.71
CA SER A 35 2.86 -21.95 23.31
C SER A 35 3.80 -23.15 23.17
N ASP A 36 5.05 -23.04 23.64
CA ASP A 36 6.04 -24.11 23.59
C ASP A 36 5.53 -25.38 24.28
N PHE A 37 4.86 -25.22 25.43
CA PHE A 37 4.26 -26.34 26.15
C PHE A 37 3.09 -26.97 25.39
N GLU A 38 2.20 -26.15 24.84
CA GLU A 38 1.05 -26.62 24.06
C GLU A 38 1.49 -27.33 22.78
N ASP A 39 2.49 -26.79 22.08
CA ASP A 39 3.07 -27.38 20.87
C ASP A 39 3.77 -28.71 21.17
N ALA A 40 4.58 -28.77 22.24
CA ALA A 40 5.24 -30.00 22.65
C ALA A 40 4.27 -31.12 23.10
N ASN A 41 3.05 -30.76 23.50
CA ASN A 41 2.05 -31.70 24.02
C ASN A 41 0.76 -31.74 23.18
N ALA A 42 0.81 -31.26 21.94
CA ALA A 42 -0.36 -31.04 21.10
C ALA A 42 -1.23 -32.30 20.96
N ASP A 43 -0.61 -33.46 20.76
CA ASP A 43 -1.30 -34.75 20.58
C ASP A 43 -2.11 -35.15 21.82
N VAL A 44 -1.63 -34.83 23.01
CA VAL A 44 -2.25 -35.20 24.30
C VAL A 44 -3.30 -34.16 24.71
N LEU A 45 -3.09 -32.90 24.33
CA LEU A 45 -4.00 -31.79 24.59
C LEU A 45 -5.18 -31.74 23.62
N SER A 46 -5.07 -32.39 22.46
CA SER A 46 -6.15 -32.50 21.47
C SER A 46 -7.39 -33.20 22.04
N ASP A 47 -8.57 -32.78 21.61
CA ASP A 47 -9.84 -33.46 21.92
C ASP A 47 -9.85 -34.90 21.35
N SER A 48 -9.14 -35.11 20.23
CA SER A 48 -9.01 -36.42 19.55
C SER A 48 -7.77 -37.21 19.99
N TRP A 49 -7.22 -36.94 21.18
CA TRP A 49 -6.00 -37.59 21.68
C TRP A 49 -6.05 -39.13 21.62
N GLN A 50 -7.22 -39.75 21.85
CA GLN A 50 -7.39 -41.21 21.78
C GLN A 50 -7.15 -41.72 20.36
N THR A 51 -7.79 -41.10 19.37
CA THR A 51 -7.63 -41.45 17.95
C THR A 51 -6.20 -41.24 17.48
N ILE A 52 -5.53 -40.17 17.94
CA ILE A 52 -4.13 -39.90 17.60
C ILE A 52 -3.21 -40.98 18.19
N ALA A 53 -3.42 -41.35 19.46
CA ALA A 53 -2.63 -42.38 20.12
C ALA A 53 -2.85 -43.76 19.48
N GLU A 54 -4.09 -44.12 19.17
CA GLU A 54 -4.43 -45.36 18.46
C GLU A 54 -3.80 -45.42 17.07
N ALA A 55 -3.84 -44.34 16.30
CA ALA A 55 -3.20 -44.27 14.99
C ALA A 55 -1.67 -44.47 15.08
N LYS A 56 -1.03 -43.95 16.13
CA LYS A 56 0.41 -44.18 16.39
C LYS A 56 0.70 -45.64 16.74
N ASP A 57 -0.13 -46.25 17.59
CA ASP A 57 -0.01 -47.67 17.95
C ASP A 57 -0.18 -48.57 16.72
N ILE A 58 -1.19 -48.32 15.88
CA ILE A 58 -1.40 -49.04 14.61
C ILE A 58 -0.17 -48.91 13.71
N LYS A 59 0.34 -47.68 13.53
CA LYS A 59 1.52 -47.44 12.70
C LYS A 59 2.78 -48.15 13.22
N ALA A 60 2.97 -48.16 14.54
CA ALA A 60 4.08 -48.86 15.18
C ALA A 60 3.96 -50.39 15.01
N ALA A 61 2.76 -50.94 15.17
CA ALA A 61 2.50 -52.37 14.96
C ALA A 61 2.77 -52.80 13.51
N VAL A 62 2.32 -52.00 12.52
CA VAL A 62 2.60 -52.26 11.10
C VAL A 62 4.11 -52.25 10.83
N ALA A 63 4.82 -51.22 11.30
CA ALA A 63 6.27 -51.12 11.09
C ALA A 63 7.06 -52.26 11.77
N ALA A 64 6.62 -52.70 12.96
CA ALA A 64 7.23 -53.84 13.63
C ALA A 64 6.99 -55.15 12.87
N ALA A 65 5.78 -55.38 12.38
CA ALA A 65 5.44 -56.55 11.58
C ALA A 65 6.23 -56.60 10.26
N GLU A 66 6.35 -55.48 9.55
CA GLU A 66 7.16 -55.36 8.33
C GLU A 66 8.65 -55.64 8.59
N ALA A 67 9.15 -55.29 9.78
CA ALA A 67 10.52 -55.57 10.21
C ALA A 67 10.72 -56.98 10.80
N GLY A 68 9.69 -57.84 10.84
CA GLY A 68 9.74 -59.18 11.44
C GLY A 68 9.93 -59.17 12.96
N LYS A 69 9.55 -58.08 13.63
CA LYS A 69 9.63 -57.90 15.08
C LYS A 69 8.26 -58.14 15.72
N ASP A 70 8.25 -58.33 17.04
CA ASP A 70 7.00 -58.42 17.81
C ASP A 70 6.26 -57.07 17.81
N ALA A 71 5.05 -57.05 17.24
CA ALA A 71 4.20 -55.87 17.13
C ALA A 71 3.60 -55.42 18.46
N PHE A 72 3.64 -56.27 19.49
CA PHE A 72 3.14 -55.96 20.83
C PHE A 72 4.26 -55.61 21.82
N ALA A 73 5.51 -55.66 21.39
CA ALA A 73 6.64 -55.31 22.23
C ALA A 73 6.73 -53.79 22.43
N GLY A 74 6.64 -53.35 23.69
CA GLY A 74 6.79 -51.94 24.08
C GLY A 74 5.63 -51.44 24.93
N VAL A 75 5.59 -50.12 25.17
CA VAL A 75 4.49 -49.45 25.87
C VAL A 75 3.62 -48.77 24.82
N SER A 76 2.33 -49.08 24.81
CA SER A 76 1.33 -48.45 23.96
C SER A 76 1.28 -46.93 24.19
N GLU A 77 1.21 -46.18 23.09
CA GLU A 77 0.99 -44.73 23.09
C GLU A 77 -0.35 -44.38 23.72
N MET A 78 -1.38 -45.24 23.57
CA MET A 78 -2.67 -45.08 24.25
C MET A 78 -2.50 -45.08 25.78
N THR A 79 -1.71 -46.00 26.33
CA THR A 79 -1.42 -46.04 27.77
C THR A 79 -0.60 -44.82 28.21
N ARG A 80 0.46 -44.47 27.46
CA ARG A 80 1.28 -43.28 27.76
C ARG A 80 0.46 -41.99 27.78
N ALA A 81 -0.36 -41.77 26.74
CA ALA A 81 -1.20 -40.59 26.63
C ALA A 81 -2.24 -40.54 27.76
N ARG A 82 -2.86 -41.67 28.09
CA ARG A 82 -3.86 -41.75 29.18
C ARG A 82 -3.27 -41.37 30.53
N GLU A 83 -2.05 -41.84 30.85
CA GLU A 83 -1.36 -41.54 32.10
C GLU A 83 -0.81 -40.11 32.15
N ALA A 84 -0.29 -39.61 31.03
CA ALA A 84 0.28 -38.28 30.94
C ALA A 84 -0.79 -37.17 30.96
N ARG A 85 -1.95 -37.39 30.32
CA ARG A 85 -2.94 -36.35 30.04
C ARG A 85 -3.40 -35.56 31.27
N PRO A 86 -3.76 -36.17 32.41
CA PRO A 86 -4.15 -35.39 33.59
C PRO A 86 -3.04 -34.46 34.09
N ARG A 87 -1.77 -34.89 34.01
CA ARG A 87 -0.60 -34.09 34.40
C ARG A 87 -0.36 -32.96 33.41
N VAL A 88 -0.43 -33.26 32.11
CA VAL A 88 -0.27 -32.27 31.03
C VAL A 88 -1.32 -31.17 31.14
N ILE A 89 -2.59 -31.54 31.36
CA ILE A 89 -3.68 -30.57 31.56
C ILE A 89 -3.44 -29.74 32.83
N GLY A 90 -3.02 -30.36 33.93
CA GLY A 90 -2.68 -29.66 35.16
C GLY A 90 -1.61 -28.58 34.94
N VAL A 91 -0.54 -28.91 34.23
CA VAL A 91 0.54 -27.96 33.90
C VAL A 91 0.02 -26.85 32.98
N GLN A 92 -0.75 -27.19 31.93
CA GLN A 92 -1.35 -26.21 31.02
C GLN A 92 -2.21 -25.19 31.78
N GLN A 93 -3.02 -25.64 32.75
CA GLN A 93 -3.86 -24.76 33.56
C GLN A 93 -3.01 -23.80 34.41
N VAL A 94 -1.90 -24.26 34.97
CA VAL A 94 -0.96 -23.40 35.73
C VAL A 94 -0.34 -22.35 34.81
N LEU A 95 0.13 -22.74 33.62
CA LEU A 95 0.71 -21.82 32.63
C LEU A 95 -0.31 -20.78 32.15
N ARG A 96 -1.55 -21.20 31.87
CA ARG A 96 -2.65 -20.28 31.52
C ARG A 96 -2.97 -19.29 32.64
N ARG A 97 -2.97 -19.73 33.90
CA ARG A 97 -3.15 -18.82 35.04
C ARG A 97 -2.00 -17.83 35.17
N ALA A 98 -0.76 -18.25 34.91
CA ALA A 98 0.41 -17.39 34.91
C ALA A 98 0.33 -16.33 33.80
N LEU A 99 -0.03 -16.73 32.57
CA LEU A 99 -0.27 -15.82 31.45
C LEU A 99 -1.37 -14.81 31.78
N ASN A 100 -2.54 -15.26 32.23
CA ASN A 100 -3.64 -14.37 32.60
C ASN A 100 -3.25 -13.36 33.69
N LYS A 101 -2.40 -13.77 34.65
CA LYS A 101 -1.87 -12.87 35.68
C LYS A 101 -0.95 -11.82 35.08
N ALA A 102 -0.04 -12.22 34.19
CA ALA A 102 0.89 -11.32 33.51
C ALA A 102 0.15 -10.33 32.59
N GLU A 103 -0.83 -10.79 31.81
CA GLU A 103 -1.67 -9.94 30.96
C GLU A 103 -2.43 -8.89 31.76
N ARG A 104 -3.04 -9.27 32.89
CA ARG A 104 -3.72 -8.29 33.76
C ARG A 104 -2.76 -7.26 34.35
N ALA A 105 -1.50 -7.61 34.57
CA ALA A 105 -0.50 -6.69 35.07
C ALA A 105 -0.04 -5.73 33.96
N ALA A 106 0.29 -6.27 32.78
CA ALA A 106 0.66 -5.51 31.60
C ALA A 106 -0.46 -4.55 31.16
N ASN A 107 -1.69 -5.05 30.99
CA ASN A 107 -2.85 -4.23 30.61
C ASN A 107 -3.07 -3.05 31.56
N ARG A 108 -3.04 -3.29 32.87
CA ARG A 108 -3.23 -2.23 33.87
C ARG A 108 -2.09 -1.21 33.85
N ALA A 109 -0.87 -1.64 33.57
CA ALA A 109 0.28 -0.74 33.48
C ALA A 109 0.21 0.12 32.21
N VAL A 110 -0.09 -0.50 31.06
CA VAL A 110 -0.20 0.18 29.77
C VAL A 110 -1.34 1.18 29.77
N ILE A 111 -2.53 0.84 30.29
CA ILE A 111 -3.66 1.77 30.37
C ILE A 111 -3.27 3.02 31.18
N ARG A 112 -2.51 2.87 32.26
CA ARG A 112 -2.09 4.02 33.10
C ARG A 112 -1.04 4.90 32.42
N CYS A 113 -0.20 4.37 31.55
CA CYS A 113 0.79 5.18 30.84
C CYS A 113 0.28 5.72 29.50
N ALA A 114 -0.82 5.17 28.96
CA ALA A 114 -1.35 5.54 27.65
C ALA A 114 -1.66 7.03 27.52
N GLU A 115 -2.26 7.65 28.53
CA GLU A 115 -2.55 9.10 28.53
C GLU A 115 -1.27 9.94 28.39
N GLY A 116 -0.15 9.48 28.97
CA GLY A 116 1.14 10.16 28.85
C GLY A 116 1.81 10.00 27.47
N MET A 117 1.35 9.06 26.65
CA MET A 117 1.91 8.81 25.32
C MET A 117 1.28 9.70 24.24
N GLU A 118 0.02 10.14 24.44
CA GLU A 118 -0.73 10.90 23.43
C GLU A 118 -0.02 12.17 22.95
N PRO A 119 0.55 13.04 23.82
CA PRO A 119 1.17 14.27 23.36
C PRO A 119 2.36 14.05 22.42
N GLY A 120 3.19 13.03 22.70
CA GLY A 120 4.31 12.67 21.83
C GLY A 120 3.85 12.15 20.47
N LEU A 121 2.85 11.26 20.47
CA LEU A 121 2.29 10.72 19.23
C LEU A 121 1.57 11.79 18.40
N ARG A 122 0.90 12.74 19.05
CA ARG A 122 0.29 13.89 18.38
C ARG A 122 1.35 14.74 17.67
N SER A 123 2.46 15.04 18.36
CA SER A 123 3.57 15.79 17.76
C SER A 123 4.21 15.03 16.58
N GLU A 124 4.31 13.70 16.66
CA GLU A 124 4.77 12.87 15.54
C GLU A 124 3.82 12.96 14.34
N VAL A 125 2.50 12.93 14.56
CA VAL A 125 1.50 13.08 13.49
C VAL A 125 1.59 14.47 12.85
N GLU A 126 1.71 15.52 13.67
CA GLU A 126 1.86 16.90 13.18
C GLU A 126 3.14 17.06 12.34
N SER A 127 4.27 16.56 12.84
CA SER A 127 5.54 16.58 12.10
C SER A 127 5.48 15.77 10.80
N ALA A 128 4.83 14.60 10.82
CA ALA A 128 4.62 13.78 9.63
C ALA A 128 3.70 14.48 8.60
N ALA A 129 2.68 15.21 9.07
CA ALA A 129 1.80 15.99 8.21
C ALA A 129 2.56 17.13 7.53
N GLU A 130 3.34 17.90 8.27
CA GLU A 130 4.20 18.96 7.70
C GLU A 130 5.17 18.42 6.64
N ALA A 131 5.81 17.27 6.93
CA ALA A 131 6.70 16.62 5.98
C ALA A 131 5.97 16.15 4.71
N ALA A 132 4.74 15.63 4.86
CA ALA A 132 3.91 15.21 3.74
C ALA A 132 3.46 16.40 2.87
N GLU A 133 3.07 17.52 3.49
CA GLU A 133 2.72 18.75 2.78
C GLU A 133 3.91 19.30 1.99
N ALA A 134 5.10 19.38 2.62
CA ALA A 134 6.31 19.83 1.95
C ALA A 134 6.67 18.93 0.74
N ALA A 135 6.57 17.61 0.91
CA ALA A 135 6.81 16.66 -0.19
C ALA A 135 5.78 16.83 -1.33
N TYR A 136 4.51 17.07 -0.99
CA TYR A 136 3.47 17.32 -1.99
C TYR A 136 3.72 18.62 -2.77
N SER A 137 4.08 19.71 -2.09
CA SER A 137 4.43 20.97 -2.74
C SER A 137 5.65 20.81 -3.67
N ALA A 138 6.69 20.10 -3.22
CA ALA A 138 7.86 19.81 -4.04
C ALA A 138 7.51 18.97 -5.28
N TYR A 139 6.63 17.97 -5.10
CA TYR A 139 6.10 17.17 -6.21
C TYR A 139 5.33 18.04 -7.22
N MET A 140 4.44 18.93 -6.77
CA MET A 140 3.68 19.81 -7.66
C MET A 140 4.56 20.78 -8.45
N ALA A 141 5.59 21.34 -7.82
CA ALA A 141 6.58 22.18 -8.51
C ALA A 141 7.38 21.37 -9.55
N ALA A 142 7.86 20.17 -9.19
CA ALA A 142 8.57 19.29 -10.13
C ALA A 142 7.67 18.87 -11.31
N ARG A 143 6.40 18.58 -11.04
CA ARG A 143 5.38 18.27 -12.04
C ARG A 143 5.17 19.45 -12.99
N GLY A 144 5.04 20.67 -12.47
CA GLY A 144 4.94 21.89 -13.26
C GLY A 144 6.17 22.14 -14.15
N ALA A 145 7.36 21.92 -13.60
CA ALA A 145 8.62 22.05 -14.34
C ALA A 145 8.73 21.03 -15.49
N LEU A 146 8.33 19.78 -15.25
CA LEU A 146 8.28 18.73 -16.28
C LEU A 146 7.33 19.12 -17.41
N GLY A 147 6.12 19.54 -17.09
CA GLY A 147 5.14 19.96 -18.10
C GLY A 147 5.60 21.16 -18.90
N GLY A 148 6.19 22.16 -18.25
CA GLY A 148 6.80 23.31 -18.93
C GLY A 148 7.92 22.90 -19.89
N ALA A 149 8.79 21.97 -19.48
CA ALA A 149 9.87 21.46 -20.34
C ALA A 149 9.34 20.68 -21.55
N ALA A 150 8.34 19.81 -21.35
CA ALA A 150 7.71 19.06 -22.42
C ALA A 150 6.99 19.98 -23.42
N ALA A 151 6.28 21.00 -22.93
CA ALA A 151 5.64 22.00 -23.78
C ALA A 151 6.64 22.77 -24.65
N ARG A 152 7.76 23.22 -24.06
CA ARG A 152 8.83 23.89 -24.82
C ARG A 152 9.43 22.98 -25.88
N LEU A 153 9.71 21.72 -25.54
CA LEU A 153 10.22 20.75 -26.52
C LEU A 153 9.23 20.56 -27.67
N ARG A 154 7.93 20.43 -27.37
CA ARG A 154 6.88 20.34 -28.39
C ARG A 154 6.87 21.56 -29.30
N THR A 155 6.94 22.77 -28.75
CA THR A 155 7.00 24.01 -29.54
C THR A 155 8.16 23.99 -30.53
N VAL A 156 9.37 23.61 -30.09
CA VAL A 156 10.54 23.48 -30.99
C VAL A 156 10.30 22.45 -32.09
N ARG A 157 9.68 21.31 -31.77
CA ARG A 157 9.36 20.28 -32.76
C ARG A 157 8.36 20.78 -33.81
N LEU A 158 7.33 21.51 -33.38
CA LEU A 158 6.34 22.10 -34.29
C LEU A 158 6.99 23.10 -35.25
N TRP A 159 7.88 23.97 -34.74
CA TRP A 159 8.65 24.88 -35.60
C TRP A 159 9.51 24.13 -36.61
N ALA A 160 10.11 23.00 -36.22
CA ALA A 160 10.95 22.20 -37.12
C ALA A 160 10.18 21.59 -38.31
N VAL A 161 8.87 21.37 -38.15
CA VAL A 161 7.98 20.88 -39.22
C VAL A 161 7.21 22.00 -39.93
N GLY A 162 7.53 23.27 -39.63
CA GLY A 162 6.91 24.45 -40.25
C GLY A 162 5.56 24.85 -39.65
N GLU A 163 5.18 24.28 -38.52
CA GLU A 163 3.96 24.65 -37.80
C GLU A 163 4.19 25.84 -36.86
N HIS A 164 3.20 26.72 -36.75
CA HIS A 164 3.27 27.86 -35.83
C HIS A 164 2.88 27.44 -34.42
N ALA A 165 3.79 27.63 -33.47
CA ALA A 165 3.56 27.34 -32.05
C ALA A 165 4.05 28.49 -31.17
N VAL A 166 3.29 28.78 -30.11
CA VAL A 166 3.65 29.81 -29.13
C VAL A 166 4.67 29.25 -28.14
N TRP A 167 5.71 30.04 -27.86
CA TRP A 167 6.67 29.73 -26.80
C TRP A 167 6.09 30.11 -25.44
N HIS A 168 6.12 29.18 -24.49
CA HIS A 168 5.70 29.40 -23.12
C HIS A 168 6.90 29.23 -22.18
N GLU A 169 7.22 30.30 -21.45
CA GLU A 169 8.16 30.25 -20.33
C GLU A 169 7.42 29.95 -19.03
N GLY A 170 8.00 29.07 -18.21
CA GLY A 170 7.45 28.73 -16.89
C GLY A 170 6.98 27.28 -16.75
N GLU A 171 6.23 27.07 -15.66
CA GLU A 171 5.60 25.80 -15.31
C GLU A 171 4.28 25.61 -16.07
N ALA A 172 3.98 24.36 -16.41
CA ALA A 172 2.72 23.99 -17.03
C ALA A 172 2.27 22.62 -16.53
N SER A 173 0.96 22.36 -16.61
CA SER A 173 0.44 21.00 -16.43
C SER A 173 1.14 20.06 -17.43
N PRO A 174 1.48 18.81 -17.02
CA PRO A 174 2.17 17.91 -17.93
C PRO A 174 1.39 17.60 -19.19
N VAL A 175 2.11 17.71 -20.30
CA VAL A 175 1.63 17.46 -21.66
C VAL A 175 2.62 16.56 -22.35
N ARG A 176 2.13 15.75 -23.31
CA ARG A 176 3.00 14.94 -24.14
C ARG A 176 3.83 15.83 -25.07
N ALA A 177 5.10 15.51 -25.24
CA ALA A 177 6.00 16.23 -26.14
C ALA A 177 5.67 16.00 -27.63
N ASP A 178 4.97 14.92 -27.95
CA ASP A 178 4.45 14.64 -29.29
C ASP A 178 3.15 15.37 -29.63
N GLY A 179 2.50 16.02 -28.65
CA GLY A 179 1.23 16.71 -28.82
C GLY A 179 -0.02 15.81 -28.76
N GLY A 180 0.14 14.53 -28.46
CA GLY A 180 -1.00 13.64 -28.19
C GLY A 180 -1.75 14.03 -26.91
N GLN A 181 -2.97 13.53 -26.77
CA GLN A 181 -3.71 13.65 -25.51
C GLN A 181 -3.07 12.79 -24.42
N MET A 182 -2.92 13.37 -23.22
CA MET A 182 -2.54 12.63 -22.02
C MET A 182 -3.63 11.62 -21.65
N ARG A 183 -3.24 10.37 -21.40
CA ARG A 183 -4.15 9.29 -20.96
C ARG A 183 -3.91 8.86 -19.52
N ALA A 184 -2.81 9.32 -18.92
CA ALA A 184 -2.44 8.97 -17.57
C ALA A 184 -3.54 9.27 -16.55
N GLN A 185 -3.81 8.29 -15.68
CA GLN A 185 -4.80 8.38 -14.61
C GLN A 185 -4.16 8.68 -13.25
N ASN A 186 -2.83 8.64 -13.16
CA ASN A 186 -2.09 8.94 -11.94
C ASN A 186 -0.76 9.64 -12.24
N PRO A 187 -0.19 10.35 -11.24
CA PRO A 187 1.11 11.02 -11.29
C PRO A 187 2.28 10.25 -11.94
N LEU A 188 2.47 8.99 -11.58
CA LEU A 188 3.63 8.23 -12.05
C LEU A 188 3.47 7.81 -13.51
N MET A 189 2.25 7.48 -13.92
CA MET A 189 1.93 7.23 -15.33
C MET A 189 2.08 8.49 -16.16
N GLU A 190 1.72 9.65 -15.62
CA GLU A 190 1.87 10.93 -16.32
C GLU A 190 3.33 11.21 -16.66
N ILE A 191 4.23 11.03 -15.70
CA ILE A 191 5.68 11.18 -15.92
C ILE A 191 6.16 10.20 -17.00
N ARG A 192 5.75 8.93 -16.93
CA ARG A 192 6.15 7.92 -17.92
C ARG A 192 5.65 8.25 -19.32
N GLU A 193 4.39 8.66 -19.45
CA GLU A 193 3.79 8.99 -20.75
C GLU A 193 4.47 10.21 -21.39
N VAL A 194 4.84 11.22 -20.59
CA VAL A 194 5.63 12.36 -21.10
C VAL A 194 7.00 11.90 -21.59
N VAL A 195 7.70 11.06 -20.82
CA VAL A 195 9.02 10.54 -21.21
C VAL A 195 8.94 9.65 -22.46
N GLU A 196 7.95 8.77 -22.55
CA GLU A 196 7.72 7.91 -23.73
C GLU A 196 7.40 8.75 -24.98
N SER A 197 6.70 9.88 -24.83
CA SER A 197 6.40 10.79 -25.94
C SER A 197 7.62 11.56 -26.47
N LEU A 198 8.76 11.51 -25.77
CA LEU A 198 9.99 12.16 -26.23
C LEU A 198 10.46 11.54 -27.54
N ASP A 199 10.37 10.23 -27.74
CA ASP A 199 10.86 9.63 -29.00
C ASP A 199 9.73 9.39 -30.02
N ALA A 200 8.50 9.73 -29.67
CA ALA A 200 7.34 9.59 -30.56
C ALA A 200 7.33 10.66 -31.66
N PRO A 201 6.90 10.30 -32.89
CA PRO A 201 6.68 11.28 -33.94
C PRO A 201 5.58 12.26 -33.52
N LEU A 202 5.71 13.52 -33.93
CA LEU A 202 4.69 14.54 -33.66
C LEU A 202 3.32 14.07 -34.16
N ALA A 203 2.34 14.07 -33.27
CA ALA A 203 0.94 13.93 -33.62
C ALA A 203 0.46 15.26 -34.21
N ILE A 204 0.77 15.47 -35.49
CA ILE A 204 0.26 16.63 -36.23
C ILE A 204 -1.19 16.31 -36.60
N THR A 205 -2.13 16.82 -35.80
CA THR A 205 -3.48 17.03 -36.31
C THR A 205 -3.38 18.26 -37.22
N PRO A 206 -3.62 18.14 -38.54
CA PRO A 206 -3.55 19.29 -39.43
C PRO A 206 -4.48 20.39 -38.92
N ASP A 207 -3.96 21.61 -38.84
CA ASP A 207 -4.72 22.79 -38.45
C ASP A 207 -5.80 23.03 -39.51
N PRO A 208 -7.09 22.80 -39.20
CA PRO A 208 -8.13 22.82 -40.21
C PRO A 208 -8.34 24.25 -40.71
N ASP A 209 -8.61 24.39 -42.00
CA ASP A 209 -9.06 25.65 -42.55
C ASP A 209 -10.46 25.95 -41.99
N VAL A 210 -10.62 27.14 -41.41
CA VAL A 210 -11.87 27.67 -40.89
C VAL A 210 -12.26 28.92 -41.65
N THR A 211 -13.56 29.11 -41.84
CA THR A 211 -14.11 30.31 -42.47
C THR A 211 -14.34 31.38 -41.41
N VAL A 212 -13.70 32.53 -41.56
CA VAL A 212 -13.88 33.70 -40.69
C VAL A 212 -14.78 34.71 -41.39
N ARG A 213 -15.81 35.21 -40.70
CA ARG A 213 -16.68 36.29 -41.18
C ARG A 213 -16.27 37.62 -40.58
N ARG A 214 -16.23 38.64 -41.43
CA ARG A 214 -16.00 40.03 -41.08
C ARG A 214 -17.29 40.77 -40.73
N PRO A 215 -17.21 41.93 -40.05
CA PRO A 215 -18.37 42.75 -39.74
C PRO A 215 -19.16 43.21 -40.98
N ASP A 216 -18.49 43.33 -42.12
CA ASP A 216 -19.09 43.71 -43.42
C ASP A 216 -19.82 42.55 -44.12
N GLY A 217 -19.86 41.36 -43.51
CA GLY A 217 -20.49 40.16 -44.03
C GLY A 217 -19.63 39.34 -44.99
N SER A 218 -18.42 39.81 -45.35
CA SER A 218 -17.50 39.05 -46.18
C SER A 218 -16.85 37.89 -45.41
N THR A 219 -16.50 36.81 -46.10
CA THR A 219 -15.85 35.63 -45.52
C THR A 219 -14.49 35.38 -46.15
N PHE A 220 -13.57 34.82 -45.38
CA PHE A 220 -12.26 34.38 -45.85
C PHE A 220 -11.80 33.16 -45.06
N GLN A 221 -11.01 32.29 -45.68
CA GLN A 221 -10.49 31.08 -45.05
C GLN A 221 -9.12 31.36 -44.44
N LEU A 222 -8.94 30.89 -43.21
CA LEU A 222 -7.67 30.88 -42.49
C LEU A 222 -7.51 29.53 -41.80
N ARG A 223 -6.28 29.15 -41.48
CA ARG A 223 -6.08 28.06 -40.53
C ARG A 223 -6.68 28.44 -39.17
N GLN A 224 -7.23 27.49 -38.43
CA GLN A 224 -7.90 27.73 -37.15
C GLN A 224 -7.02 28.50 -36.16
N SER A 225 -5.73 28.19 -36.10
CA SER A 225 -4.78 28.91 -35.23
C SER A 225 -4.60 30.39 -35.64
N GLN A 226 -4.58 30.68 -36.94
CA GLN A 226 -4.48 32.05 -37.48
C GLN A 226 -5.77 32.83 -37.22
N ALA A 227 -6.93 32.18 -37.37
CA ALA A 227 -8.22 32.77 -37.05
C ALA A 227 -8.33 33.14 -35.55
N GLN A 228 -7.91 32.24 -34.66
CA GLN A 228 -7.89 32.49 -33.21
C GLN A 228 -6.91 33.60 -32.83
N ALA A 229 -5.70 33.61 -33.40
CA ALA A 229 -4.72 34.68 -33.18
C ALA A 229 -5.24 36.05 -33.65
N LEU A 230 -5.95 36.09 -34.78
CA LEU A 230 -6.55 37.30 -35.30
C LEU A 230 -7.66 37.83 -34.37
N ILE A 231 -8.57 36.97 -33.92
CA ILE A 231 -9.68 37.35 -33.03
C ILE A 231 -9.19 37.77 -31.64
N SER A 232 -8.18 37.07 -31.10
CA SER A 232 -7.61 37.39 -29.78
C SER A 232 -6.72 38.63 -29.79
N GLY A 233 -6.09 38.95 -30.94
CA GLY A 233 -5.25 40.13 -31.11
C GLY A 233 -6.00 41.40 -31.57
N SER A 234 -7.18 41.26 -32.17
CA SER A 234 -8.01 42.40 -32.58
C SER A 234 -9.02 42.77 -31.51
N ASN A 235 -9.03 44.02 -31.05
CA ASN A 235 -10.16 44.59 -30.30
C ASN A 235 -11.42 44.81 -31.20
N ASP A 236 -11.46 44.24 -32.40
CA ASP A 236 -12.57 44.35 -33.32
C ASP A 236 -13.66 43.33 -32.94
N HIS A 237 -14.73 43.84 -32.33
CA HIS A 237 -15.89 43.10 -31.83
C HIS A 237 -16.81 42.50 -32.93
N GLY A 238 -16.29 42.09 -34.09
CA GLY A 238 -17.13 41.55 -35.16
C GLY A 238 -16.47 40.55 -36.10
N LEU A 239 -15.33 39.96 -35.71
CA LEU A 239 -14.76 38.79 -36.37
C LEU A 239 -15.27 37.52 -35.70
N GLU A 240 -15.93 36.65 -36.46
CA GLU A 240 -16.49 35.39 -35.95
C GLU A 240 -15.97 34.20 -36.78
N ILE A 241 -15.53 33.14 -36.09
CA ILE A 241 -15.26 31.85 -36.73
C ILE A 241 -16.61 31.18 -36.97
N ILE A 242 -16.86 30.82 -38.22
CA ILE A 242 -18.03 30.03 -38.60
C ILE A 242 -17.55 28.61 -38.81
N SER A 243 -17.97 27.72 -37.92
CA SER A 243 -17.85 26.29 -38.17
C SER A 243 -18.87 25.91 -39.23
N ASP A 244 -18.43 25.41 -40.38
CA ASP A 244 -19.29 24.64 -41.25
C ASP A 244 -19.69 23.39 -40.44
N GLY A 245 -20.91 23.39 -39.92
CA GLY A 245 -21.54 22.19 -39.37
C GLY A 245 -21.78 21.21 -40.51
N GLU A 246 -21.53 19.93 -40.23
CA GLU A 246 -21.79 18.71 -41.04
C GLU A 246 -22.54 18.89 -42.37
#